data_AF-A0A1J5MY45-F1
#
_entry.id   AF-A0A1J5MY45-F1
#
_cell.length_a   1.000
_cell.length_b   1.000
_cell.length_c   1.000
_cell.angle_alpha   90.00
_cell.angle_beta   90.00
_cell.angle_gamma   90.00
#
_symmetry.space_group_name_H-M   'P 1'
#
loop_
_entity.id
_entity.type
_entity.pdbx_description
1 polymer ?
#
loop_
_entity_poly.entity_id
_entity_poly.type
_entity_poly.pdbx_seq_one_letter_code
_entity_poly.pdbx_strand_id
1 'polypeptide(L)'
;MLQFLTSLFKPKPAVAPPITSETSMNFDQSEVGPFLIRLAENPRFALPRDFASTITEAMPELAAEDTRRWRIDGDFDGAAMRLEVEVFMDDIDAPDLYFFSTPEVIAEIEKEMKLLDDWDRN
;
A
#
# COMPACT_ATOMS: atom_id res chain seq x y z
N MET A 1 41.22 21.15 -7.76
CA MET A 1 40.23 20.98 -8.84
C MET A 1 39.64 19.56 -8.83
N LEU A 2 39.16 19.08 -7.67
CA LEU A 2 38.80 17.67 -7.44
C LEU A 2 37.39 17.48 -6.85
N GLN A 3 36.55 18.52 -6.89
CA GLN A 3 35.17 18.47 -6.35
C GLN A 3 34.09 18.38 -7.44
N PHE A 4 34.48 18.43 -8.72
CA PHE A 4 33.53 18.40 -9.84
C PHE A 4 33.20 16.98 -10.34
N LEU A 5 34.01 15.97 -10.02
CA LEU A 5 33.82 14.60 -10.54
C LEU A 5 32.87 13.74 -9.70
N THR A 6 32.65 14.07 -8.43
CA THR A 6 31.73 13.31 -7.56
C THR A 6 30.25 13.72 -7.75
N SER A 7 29.99 14.86 -8.39
CA SER A 7 28.63 15.33 -8.70
C SER A 7 27.98 14.60 -9.88
N LEU A 8 28.77 13.97 -10.76
CA LEU A 8 28.29 13.32 -11.99
C LEU A 8 27.73 11.91 -11.76
N PHE A 9 27.99 11.31 -10.60
CA PHE A 9 27.60 9.94 -10.25
C PHE A 9 26.51 9.86 -9.19
N LYS A 10 25.80 10.95 -8.89
CA LYS A 10 24.54 10.79 -8.15
C LYS A 10 23.59 10.05 -9.08
N PRO A 11 23.21 8.79 -8.79
CA PRO A 11 22.18 8.13 -9.56
C PRO A 11 20.96 9.05 -9.49
N LYS A 12 20.33 9.32 -10.63
CA LYS A 12 19.00 9.92 -10.63
C LYS A 12 18.16 9.07 -9.66
N PRO A 13 17.43 9.67 -8.71
CA PRO A 13 16.54 8.89 -7.85
C PRO A 13 15.71 7.97 -8.73
N ALA A 14 15.69 6.68 -8.42
CA ALA A 14 14.92 5.71 -9.17
C ALA A 14 13.47 6.22 -9.21
N VAL A 15 12.95 6.44 -10.42
CA VAL A 15 11.55 6.84 -10.58
C VAL A 15 10.74 5.56 -10.47
N ALA A 16 9.75 5.54 -9.57
CA ALA A 16 8.83 4.42 -9.46
C ALA A 16 8.20 4.09 -10.83
N PRO A 17 8.05 2.80 -11.18
CA PRO A 17 7.38 2.40 -12.42
C PRO A 17 5.94 2.94 -12.47
N PRO A 18 5.33 3.02 -13.68
CA PRO A 18 3.92 3.34 -13.78
C PRO A 18 3.06 2.25 -13.11
N ILE A 19 1.90 2.68 -12.61
CA ILE A 19 0.86 1.78 -12.10
C ILE A 19 0.21 1.09 -13.31
N THR A 20 0.16 -0.24 -13.31
CA THR A 20 -0.39 -1.04 -14.41
C THR A 20 -1.19 -2.25 -13.94
N SER A 21 -1.39 -2.41 -12.63
CA SER A 21 -2.10 -3.52 -12.03
C SER A 21 -2.88 -3.05 -10.81
N GLU A 22 -3.96 -3.75 -10.51
CA GLU A 22 -4.81 -3.50 -9.35
C GLU A 22 -5.31 -4.80 -8.73
N THR A 23 -5.67 -4.75 -7.45
CA THR A 23 -6.40 -5.82 -6.74
C THR A 23 -7.30 -5.20 -5.67
N SER A 24 -8.31 -5.93 -5.21
CA SER A 24 -9.24 -5.44 -4.19
C SER A 24 -9.82 -6.56 -3.34
N MET A 25 -10.25 -6.23 -2.14
CA MET A 25 -10.93 -7.13 -1.22
C MET A 25 -11.87 -6.34 -0.31
N ASN A 26 -13.01 -6.94 0.04
CA ASN A 26 -13.91 -6.45 1.08
C ASN A 26 -13.35 -6.87 2.44
N PHE A 27 -13.33 -5.95 3.40
CA PHE A 27 -12.80 -6.19 4.74
C PHE A 27 -13.87 -5.91 5.78
N ASP A 28 -13.83 -6.64 6.90
CA ASP A 28 -14.40 -6.10 8.13
C ASP A 28 -13.55 -4.90 8.59
N GLN A 29 -14.20 -3.83 9.05
CA GLN A 29 -13.52 -2.59 9.48
C GLN A 29 -12.43 -2.84 10.53
N SER A 30 -12.61 -3.84 11.40
CA SER A 30 -11.62 -4.23 12.42
C SER A 30 -10.36 -4.89 11.85
N GLU A 31 -10.41 -5.41 10.63
CA GLU A 31 -9.32 -6.15 10.00
C GLU A 31 -8.40 -5.27 9.16
N VAL A 32 -8.90 -4.12 8.71
CA VAL A 32 -8.14 -3.17 7.88
C VAL A 32 -6.81 -2.77 8.55
N GLY A 33 -6.87 -2.37 9.82
CA GLY A 33 -5.65 -1.98 10.55
C GLY A 33 -4.62 -3.11 10.65
N PRO A 34 -4.98 -4.29 11.20
CA PRO A 34 -4.12 -5.45 11.21
C PRO A 34 -3.54 -5.83 9.83
N PHE A 35 -4.36 -5.81 8.77
CA PHE A 35 -3.90 -6.10 7.41
C PHE A 35 -2.84 -5.11 6.92
N LEU A 36 -3.08 -3.80 7.07
CA LEU A 36 -2.11 -2.77 6.66
C LEU A 36 -0.82 -2.81 7.49
N ILE A 37 -0.89 -3.19 8.77
CA ILE A 37 0.30 -3.42 9.61
C ILE A 37 1.10 -4.60 9.09
N ARG A 38 0.46 -5.74 8.79
CA ARG A 38 1.15 -6.91 8.21
C ARG A 38 1.83 -6.57 6.89
N LEU A 39 1.17 -5.78 6.04
CA LEU A 39 1.75 -5.31 4.78
C LEU A 39 2.99 -4.42 5.02
N ALA A 40 2.96 -3.55 6.04
CA ALA A 40 4.10 -2.72 6.43
C ALA A 40 5.25 -3.52 7.06
N GLU A 41 4.96 -4.66 7.70
CA GLU A 41 5.94 -5.56 8.30
C GLU A 41 6.51 -6.58 7.30
N ASN A 42 5.89 -6.75 6.12
CA ASN A 42 6.41 -7.63 5.08
C ASN A 42 7.78 -7.11 4.60
N PRO A 43 8.86 -7.91 4.71
CA PRO A 43 10.24 -7.46 4.51
C PRO A 43 10.57 -7.07 3.07
N ARG A 44 9.70 -7.40 2.11
CA ARG A 44 9.84 -6.97 0.71
C ARG A 44 9.46 -5.52 0.53
N PHE A 45 8.64 -4.98 1.43
CA PHE A 45 8.19 -3.61 1.41
C PHE A 45 9.04 -2.73 2.34
N ALA A 46 9.32 -1.51 1.88
CA ALA A 46 9.74 -0.42 2.75
C ALA A 46 8.69 0.70 2.64
N LEU A 47 7.61 0.56 3.40
CA LEU A 47 6.54 1.56 3.47
C LEU A 47 6.85 2.63 4.53
N PRO A 48 6.26 3.84 4.42
CA PRO A 48 6.32 4.85 5.47
C PRO A 48 5.86 4.28 6.82
N ARG A 49 6.51 4.70 7.90
CA ARG A 49 6.22 4.19 9.25
C ARG A 49 4.77 4.43 9.68
N ASP A 50 4.18 5.51 9.19
CA ASP A 50 2.81 5.94 9.45
C ASP A 50 1.81 5.46 8.38
N PHE A 51 2.21 4.56 7.46
CA PHE A 51 1.36 4.06 6.38
C PHE A 51 0.01 3.55 6.89
N ALA A 52 0.02 2.60 7.84
CA ALA A 52 -1.19 1.99 8.34
C ALA A 52 -2.05 3.01 9.12
N SER A 53 -1.42 3.78 10.03
CA SER A 53 -2.14 4.77 10.85
C SER A 53 -2.75 5.90 10.02
N THR A 54 -2.07 6.34 8.96
CA THR A 54 -2.57 7.41 8.06
C THR A 54 -3.89 7.04 7.40
N ILE A 55 -4.07 5.75 7.07
CA ILE A 55 -5.31 5.27 6.46
C ILE A 55 -6.34 5.02 7.56
N THR A 56 -6.00 4.26 8.60
CA THR A 56 -6.97 3.83 9.62
C THR A 56 -7.51 4.97 10.48
N GLU A 57 -6.70 5.99 10.77
CA GLU A 57 -7.15 7.17 11.53
C GLU A 57 -8.07 8.08 10.70
N ALA A 58 -8.00 8.00 9.38
CA ALA A 58 -8.83 8.78 8.47
C ALA A 58 -10.18 8.12 8.15
N MET A 59 -10.30 6.80 8.34
CA MET A 59 -11.54 6.06 8.01
C MET A 59 -12.76 6.50 8.83
N PRO A 60 -12.68 6.78 10.15
CA PRO A 60 -13.83 7.27 10.92
C PRO A 60 -14.41 8.61 10.43
N GLU A 61 -13.67 9.33 9.59
CA GLU A 61 -14.11 10.59 8.98
C GLU A 61 -14.88 10.37 7.66
N LEU A 62 -14.87 9.16 7.10
CA LEU A 62 -15.55 8.81 5.85
C LEU A 62 -17.00 8.41 6.14
N ALA A 63 -17.95 8.98 5.40
CA ALA A 63 -19.32 8.50 5.44
C ALA A 63 -19.48 7.23 4.56
N ALA A 64 -20.59 6.51 4.74
CA ALA A 64 -20.96 5.48 3.78
C ALA A 64 -21.06 6.09 2.36
N GLU A 65 -20.65 5.32 1.35
CA GLU A 65 -20.50 5.69 -0.06
C GLU A 65 -19.34 6.68 -0.35
N ASP A 66 -18.59 7.14 0.68
CA ASP A 66 -17.42 7.95 0.45
C ASP A 66 -16.23 7.10 0.00
N THR A 67 -15.41 7.72 -0.85
CA THR A 67 -14.14 7.16 -1.31
C THR A 67 -13.01 8.09 -0.93
N ARG A 68 -11.89 7.52 -0.48
CA ARG A 68 -10.64 8.25 -0.31
C ARG A 68 -9.46 7.43 -0.81
N ARG A 69 -8.55 8.11 -1.53
CA ARG A 69 -7.35 7.53 -2.09
C ARG A 69 -6.10 8.19 -1.55
N TRP A 70 -5.14 7.37 -1.14
CA TRP A 70 -3.81 7.77 -0.72
C TRP A 70 -2.79 7.28 -1.74
N ARG A 71 -1.79 8.12 -1.98
CA ARG A 71 -0.60 7.73 -2.71
C ARG A 71 0.55 7.58 -1.74
N ILE A 72 1.17 6.40 -1.78
CA ILE A 72 2.29 6.02 -0.93
C ILE A 72 3.47 5.73 -1.84
N ASP A 73 4.54 6.51 -1.67
CA ASP A 73 5.83 6.23 -2.29
C ASP A 73 6.69 5.46 -1.26
N GLY A 74 7.35 4.39 -1.69
CA GLY A 74 8.16 3.50 -0.86
C GLY A 74 9.09 2.64 -1.70
N ASP A 75 9.59 1.53 -1.15
CA ASP A 75 10.36 0.54 -1.92
C ASP A 75 9.72 -0.86 -1.92
N PHE A 76 9.95 -1.61 -2.99
CA PHE A 76 9.67 -3.03 -3.10
C PHE A 76 10.93 -3.77 -3.59
N ASP A 77 11.43 -4.72 -2.81
CA ASP A 77 12.71 -5.43 -3.04
C ASP A 77 13.89 -4.47 -3.31
N GLY A 78 13.89 -3.30 -2.65
CA GLY A 78 14.93 -2.28 -2.80
C GLY A 78 14.84 -1.43 -4.07
N ALA A 79 13.76 -1.57 -4.86
CA ALA A 79 13.45 -0.69 -5.98
C ALA A 79 12.31 0.28 -5.61
N ALA A 80 12.41 1.52 -6.08
CA ALA A 80 11.38 2.53 -5.85
C ALA A 80 10.02 2.05 -6.37
N MET A 81 9.01 2.16 -5.52
CA MET A 81 7.64 1.73 -5.75
C MET A 81 6.67 2.89 -5.55
N ARG A 82 5.54 2.84 -6.27
CA ARG A 82 4.34 3.60 -5.95
C ARG A 82 3.21 2.65 -5.67
N LEU A 83 2.54 2.85 -4.53
CA LEU A 83 1.31 2.19 -4.16
C LEU A 83 0.22 3.24 -4.02
N GLU A 84 -0.90 3.08 -4.71
CA GLU A 84 -2.12 3.80 -4.35
C GLU A 84 -3.03 2.84 -3.59
N VAL A 85 -3.56 3.32 -2.46
CA VAL A 85 -4.59 2.61 -1.68
C VAL A 85 -5.84 3.45 -1.73
N GLU A 86 -6.95 2.85 -2.10
CA GLU A 86 -8.26 3.47 -2.06
C GLU A 86 -9.16 2.70 -1.11
N VAL A 87 -9.83 3.42 -0.24
CA VAL A 87 -10.88 2.90 0.63
C VAL A 87 -12.20 3.42 0.08
N PHE A 88 -13.11 2.51 -0.20
CA PHE A 88 -14.52 2.78 -0.44
C PHE A 88 -15.32 2.27 0.75
N MET A 89 -16.10 3.14 1.39
CA MET A 89 -16.95 2.75 2.52
C MET A 89 -18.29 2.21 1.99
N ASP A 90 -18.37 0.92 1.67
CA ASP A 90 -19.62 0.28 1.24
C ASP A 90 -20.68 0.32 2.37
N ASP A 91 -20.26 0.00 3.59
CA ASP A 91 -20.98 0.26 4.85
C ASP A 91 -19.97 0.70 5.93
N ILE A 92 -20.46 1.23 7.05
CA ILE A 92 -19.67 1.72 8.20
C ILE A 92 -18.69 0.65 8.71
N ASP A 93 -19.07 -0.63 8.64
CA ASP A 93 -18.30 -1.74 9.18
C ASP A 93 -17.68 -2.65 8.10
N ALA A 94 -17.86 -2.35 6.81
CA ALA A 94 -17.45 -3.23 5.69
C ALA A 94 -16.76 -2.48 4.53
N PRO A 95 -15.60 -1.85 4.75
CA PRO A 95 -14.87 -1.14 3.70
C PRO A 95 -14.31 -2.06 2.61
N ASP A 96 -14.39 -1.61 1.36
CA ASP A 96 -13.63 -2.17 0.25
C ASP A 96 -12.27 -1.46 0.13
N LEU A 97 -11.19 -2.24 0.10
CA LEU A 97 -9.85 -1.72 -0.15
C LEU A 97 -9.38 -2.10 -1.56
N TYR A 98 -9.00 -1.10 -2.34
CA TYR A 98 -8.38 -1.25 -3.64
C TYR A 98 -6.90 -0.84 -3.56
N PHE A 99 -6.05 -1.62 -4.21
CA PHE A 99 -4.61 -1.39 -4.29
C PHE A 99 -4.20 -1.26 -5.75
N PHE A 100 -3.40 -0.26 -6.07
CA PHE A 100 -2.89 -0.03 -7.43
C PHE A 100 -1.37 0.12 -7.42
N SER A 101 -0.67 -0.68 -8.21
CA SER A 101 0.80 -0.63 -8.32
C SER A 101 1.30 -1.37 -9.58
N THR A 102 2.54 -1.84 -9.57
CA THR A 102 3.05 -2.78 -10.58
C THR A 102 2.55 -4.20 -10.31
N PRO A 103 2.59 -5.10 -11.30
CA PRO A 103 2.12 -6.48 -11.13
C PRO A 103 2.84 -7.23 -10.01
N GLU A 104 4.13 -6.97 -9.79
CA GLU A 104 4.92 -7.66 -8.75
C GLU A 104 4.48 -7.27 -7.34
N VAL A 105 4.19 -5.98 -7.14
CA VAL A 105 3.68 -5.45 -5.88
C VAL A 105 2.27 -5.98 -5.62
N ILE A 106 1.40 -5.92 -6.63
CA ILE A 106 0.02 -6.43 -6.51
C ILE A 106 0.01 -7.93 -6.21
N ALA A 107 0.86 -8.72 -6.89
CA ALA A 107 0.96 -10.16 -6.64
C ALA A 107 1.43 -10.50 -5.21
N GLU A 108 2.17 -9.60 -4.55
CA GLU A 108 2.55 -9.79 -3.14
C GLU A 108 1.38 -9.42 -2.20
N ILE A 109 0.68 -8.32 -2.46
CA ILE A 109 -0.53 -7.92 -1.71
C ILE A 109 -1.60 -9.01 -1.80
N GLU A 110 -1.81 -9.61 -2.97
CA GLU A 110 -2.75 -10.72 -3.16
C GLU A 110 -2.40 -11.95 -2.32
N LYS A 111 -1.12 -12.18 -1.99
CA LYS A 111 -0.74 -13.29 -1.10
C LYS A 111 -1.15 -12.97 0.33
N GLU A 112 -0.91 -11.75 0.81
CA GLU A 112 -1.34 -11.32 2.14
C GLU A 112 -2.87 -11.36 2.29
N MET A 113 -3.61 -10.99 1.24
CA MET A 113 -5.08 -11.11 1.20
C MET A 113 -5.52 -12.57 1.31
N LYS A 114 -4.92 -13.47 0.53
CA LYS A 114 -5.23 -14.91 0.60
C LYS A 114 -4.93 -15.51 1.97
N LEU A 115 -3.88 -15.05 2.65
CA LEU A 115 -3.56 -15.50 4.00
C LEU A 115 -4.61 -15.07 5.02
N LEU A 116 -5.23 -13.89 4.84
CA LEU A 116 -6.36 -13.46 5.67
C LEU A 116 -7.61 -14.30 5.37
N ASP A 117 -7.99 -14.42 4.10
CA ASP A 117 -9.13 -15.24 3.66
C ASP A 117 -9.07 -16.69 4.17
N ASP A 118 -7.88 -17.30 4.13
CA ASP A 118 -7.68 -18.67 4.59
C ASP A 118 -7.69 -18.77 6.13
N TRP A 119 -7.35 -17.69 6.84
CA TRP A 119 -7.44 -17.63 8.30
C TRP A 119 -8.91 -17.61 8.75
N ASP A 120 -9.77 -16.82 8.10
CA ASP A 120 -11.17 -16.67 8.52
C ASP A 120 -12.04 -17.92 8.22
N ARG A 121 -11.54 -18.81 7.36
CA ARG A 121 -12.20 -20.09 7.03
C ARG A 121 -11.92 -21.22 8.01
N ASN A 122 -10.97 -21.05 8.94
CA ASN A 122 -10.54 -22.09 9.89
C ASN A 122 -11.02 -21.81 11.32
#